data_AF-A0A1Z8RCN1-F1
#
_entry.id   AF-A0A1Z8RCN1-F1
#
_cell.length_a   1.000
_cell.length_b   1.000
_cell.length_c   1.000
_cell.angle_alpha   90.00
_cell.angle_beta   90.00
_cell.angle_gamma   90.00
#
_symmetry.space_group_name_H-M   'P 1'
#
loop_
_entity.id
_entity.type
_entity.pdbx_description
1 polymer ?
#
loop_
_entity_poly.entity_id
_entity_poly.type
_entity_poly.pdbx_seq_one_letter_code
_entity_poly.pdbx_strand_id
1 'polypeptide(L)'
;MALYLTSWCVSHMDKFKATMSFAVRLRLTIGQAKVVKGSSSFGPFAGRPLVAASRAIRGIFCMGIAGLLTVSAECASLQSLTNFAGDELPLYPNDPSQVDHWLDQATAWRYWDVAAASNQEVEWSFKENALTVTLNARADLNLFDGSPHTLSLKLIQLSDASAFKTLAQSVGGVQALSTQSQEMIAGAVFSSDVVVAPGQVTTLNLPRQQDVRLLGLVAGYSDLLPADSVRLLTIPVVPAEDASKSLLSRASLGFLGSKPAPGSATRPATLEIKVDFGAQGIDRLAAKAF
;
A
#
# COMPACT_ATOMS: atom_id res chain seq x y z
N MET A 1 32.64 -39.52 -17.92
CA MET A 1 32.10 -38.16 -18.18
C MET A 1 31.23 -37.75 -17.00
N ALA A 2 31.87 -37.56 -15.85
CA ALA A 2 31.26 -37.21 -14.57
C ALA A 2 32.35 -36.50 -13.80
N LEU A 3 32.34 -35.17 -13.81
CA LEU A 3 33.17 -34.23 -13.01
C LEU A 3 32.98 -32.83 -13.60
N TYR A 4 31.82 -32.18 -13.42
CA TYR A 4 31.66 -30.73 -13.71
C TYR A 4 30.46 -30.08 -12.98
N LEU A 5 30.10 -30.53 -11.78
CA LEU A 5 28.92 -30.01 -11.07
C LEU A 5 29.15 -29.64 -9.59
N THR A 6 30.36 -29.21 -9.22
CA THR A 6 30.63 -28.74 -7.83
C THR A 6 31.27 -27.35 -7.73
N SER A 7 31.41 -26.60 -8.83
CA SER A 7 32.09 -25.28 -8.82
C SER A 7 31.15 -24.05 -8.93
N TRP A 8 29.85 -24.20 -8.70
CA TRP A 8 28.88 -23.09 -8.77
C TRP A 8 28.16 -22.79 -7.44
N CYS A 9 28.47 -23.51 -6.36
CA CYS A 9 27.82 -23.32 -5.06
C CYS A 9 28.68 -22.56 -4.02
N VAL A 10 29.93 -22.19 -4.34
CA VAL A 10 30.85 -21.56 -3.38
C VAL A 10 30.94 -20.03 -3.55
N SER A 11 30.43 -19.45 -4.65
CA SER A 11 30.58 -18.00 -4.90
C SER A 11 29.42 -17.12 -4.39
N HIS A 12 28.37 -17.66 -3.76
CA HIS A 12 27.22 -16.86 -3.30
C HIS A 12 26.97 -16.89 -1.78
N MET A 13 27.77 -17.64 -0.99
CA MET A 13 27.65 -17.65 0.47
C MET A 13 28.46 -16.56 1.19
N ASP A 14 29.45 -15.94 0.54
CA ASP A 14 30.26 -14.89 1.18
C ASP A 14 29.62 -13.49 1.17
N LYS A 15 28.59 -13.27 0.35
CA LYS A 15 27.81 -12.00 0.38
C LYS A 15 26.68 -11.98 1.41
N PHE A 16 26.30 -13.14 1.96
CA PHE A 16 25.23 -13.23 2.98
C PHE A 16 25.73 -13.00 4.41
N LYS A 17 27.04 -13.09 4.68
CA LYS A 17 27.63 -12.82 6.00
C LYS A 17 27.93 -11.34 6.27
N ALA A 18 27.81 -10.46 5.28
CA ALA A 18 28.16 -9.03 5.40
C ALA A 18 26.99 -8.11 5.77
N THR A 19 25.75 -8.61 5.88
CA THR A 19 24.57 -7.75 6.16
C THR A 19 23.81 -8.15 7.43
N MET A 20 24.28 -9.17 8.17
CA MET A 20 23.78 -9.52 9.51
C MET A 20 24.80 -9.18 10.62
N SER A 21 25.41 -8.00 10.54
CA SER A 21 26.24 -7.44 11.61
C SER A 21 25.93 -5.95 11.80
N PHE A 22 24.64 -5.63 11.95
CA PHE A 22 24.17 -4.31 12.37
C PHE A 22 22.90 -4.45 13.22
N ALA A 23 22.93 -5.35 14.20
CA ALA A 23 22.00 -5.34 15.32
C ALA A 23 22.76 -5.78 16.58
N VAL A 24 22.56 -5.03 17.66
CA VAL A 24 23.08 -5.27 19.02
C VAL A 24 24.53 -4.81 19.28
N ARG A 25 24.67 -3.50 19.54
CA ARG A 25 25.63 -2.98 20.54
C ARG A 25 24.92 -1.99 21.46
N LEU A 26 24.27 -2.53 22.49
CA LEU A 26 23.85 -1.79 23.66
C LEU A 26 25.12 -1.44 24.47
N ARG A 27 25.58 -0.19 24.45
CA ARG A 27 26.63 0.31 25.35
C ARG A 27 25.97 1.04 26.51
N LEU A 28 25.95 0.39 27.66
CA LEU A 28 25.80 1.03 28.97
C LEU A 28 27.03 1.92 29.21
N THR A 29 26.82 3.24 29.25
CA THR A 29 27.80 4.19 29.78
C THR A 29 27.26 4.72 31.10
N ILE A 30 27.83 4.23 32.20
CA ILE A 30 27.62 4.74 33.55
C ILE A 30 28.36 6.08 33.64
N GLY A 31 27.61 7.18 33.63
CA GLY A 31 28.11 8.53 33.89
C GLY A 31 28.10 8.82 35.39
N GLN A 32 29.29 8.90 35.98
CA GLN A 32 29.56 9.30 37.36
C GLN A 32 29.13 10.76 37.59
N ALA A 33 28.18 10.99 38.51
CA ALA A 33 27.82 12.32 38.97
C ALA A 33 28.85 12.82 40.00
N LYS A 34 29.55 13.89 39.65
CA LYS A 34 30.52 14.59 40.51
C LYS A 34 29.79 15.57 41.43
N VAL A 35 29.93 15.33 42.73
CA VAL A 35 29.49 16.21 43.83
C VAL A 35 30.31 17.50 43.83
N VAL A 36 29.64 18.65 43.79
CA VAL A 36 30.22 19.96 44.13
C VAL A 36 29.47 20.53 45.33
N LYS A 37 30.24 20.90 46.36
CA LYS A 37 29.82 21.50 47.63
C LYS A 37 29.57 23.01 47.49
N GLY A 38 28.66 23.51 48.32
CA GLY A 38 28.58 24.90 48.81
C GLY A 38 27.30 25.61 48.39
N SER A 39 26.59 26.39 49.20
CA SER A 39 26.66 26.78 50.62
C SER A 39 25.44 27.68 50.86
N SER A 40 24.66 27.44 51.94
CA SER A 40 23.82 28.37 52.75
C SER A 40 23.00 29.48 52.04
N SER A 41 21.68 29.65 52.28
CA SER A 41 21.14 30.12 53.58
C SER A 41 19.59 30.05 53.67
N PHE A 42 19.09 29.75 54.88
CA PHE A 42 17.90 30.23 55.64
C PHE A 42 16.61 30.65 54.89
N GLY A 43 15.37 30.28 55.26
CA GLY A 43 14.75 29.80 56.52
C GLY A 43 13.21 29.64 56.31
N PRO A 44 12.37 29.57 57.36
CA PRO A 44 11.67 28.33 57.72
C PRO A 44 10.14 28.37 57.55
N PHE A 45 9.49 27.20 57.42
CA PHE A 45 8.18 26.97 58.04
C PHE A 45 7.99 25.50 58.45
N ALA A 46 7.58 25.34 59.71
CA ALA A 46 7.22 24.11 60.42
C ALA A 46 6.05 23.36 59.74
N GLY A 47 5.78 22.08 59.94
CA GLY A 47 6.33 21.03 60.80
C GLY A 47 5.34 19.85 60.85
N ARG A 48 5.87 18.66 61.18
CA ARG A 48 5.20 17.46 61.77
C ARG A 48 4.51 16.42 60.86
N PRO A 49 4.46 15.12 61.29
CA PRO A 49 5.20 14.07 60.57
C PRO A 49 4.43 12.75 60.28
N LEU A 50 5.13 11.88 59.52
CA LEU A 50 5.21 10.40 59.54
C LEU A 50 4.16 9.57 60.30
N VAL A 51 3.56 8.61 59.58
CA VAL A 51 3.41 7.23 60.05
C VAL A 51 3.72 6.26 58.91
N ALA A 52 4.68 5.37 59.17
CA ALA A 52 5.04 4.22 58.36
C ALA A 52 4.25 2.98 58.80
N ALA A 53 3.98 2.04 57.89
CA ALA A 53 3.70 0.66 58.25
C ALA A 53 4.18 -0.30 57.15
N SER A 54 5.31 -0.92 57.45
CA SER A 54 5.84 -2.14 56.84
C SER A 54 5.03 -3.35 57.28
N ARG A 55 4.82 -4.34 56.40
CA ARG A 55 4.70 -5.74 56.82
C ARG A 55 5.07 -6.71 55.70
N ALA A 56 6.12 -7.48 55.98
CA ALA A 56 6.57 -8.65 55.26
C ALA A 56 6.03 -9.93 55.93
N ILE A 57 5.74 -10.97 55.13
CA ILE A 57 5.50 -12.38 55.52
C ILE A 57 6.07 -13.23 54.35
N ARG A 58 7.28 -13.80 54.39
CA ARG A 58 7.68 -15.18 54.83
C ARG A 58 6.60 -16.24 54.51
N GLY A 59 6.77 -17.32 53.74
CA GLY A 59 7.89 -18.03 53.13
C GLY A 59 7.47 -19.51 52.92
N ILE A 60 8.33 -20.29 52.24
CA ILE A 60 8.50 -21.76 52.33
C ILE A 60 7.48 -22.66 51.58
N PHE A 61 7.91 -23.34 50.49
CA PHE A 61 8.22 -24.79 50.51
C PHE A 61 8.87 -25.25 49.17
N CYS A 62 9.98 -25.99 49.29
CA CYS A 62 10.69 -26.72 48.22
C CYS A 62 10.29 -28.20 48.23
N MET A 63 10.20 -28.81 47.04
CA MET A 63 10.46 -30.23 46.67
C MET A 63 9.65 -30.48 45.38
N GLY A 64 10.17 -30.92 44.23
CA GLY A 64 11.36 -31.71 43.94
C GLY A 64 10.92 -33.10 43.45
N ILE A 65 10.55 -33.26 42.18
CA ILE A 65 10.54 -34.57 41.49
C ILE A 65 11.08 -34.39 40.07
N ALA A 66 12.24 -35.00 39.84
CA ALA A 66 12.77 -35.33 38.54
C ALA A 66 12.06 -36.58 37.99
N GLY A 67 11.63 -36.53 36.73
CA GLY A 67 11.00 -37.66 36.04
C GLY A 67 11.38 -37.63 34.55
N LEU A 68 12.04 -38.70 34.13
CA LEU A 68 12.73 -38.93 32.86
C LEU A 68 11.76 -39.19 31.69
N LEU A 69 12.27 -38.96 30.47
CA LEU A 69 11.68 -39.16 29.14
C LEU A 69 10.70 -40.34 28.96
N THR A 70 9.66 -40.10 28.16
CA THR A 70 9.29 -40.97 27.02
C THR A 70 8.72 -40.13 25.88
N VAL A 71 9.29 -40.30 24.69
CA VAL A 71 8.78 -39.80 23.40
C VAL A 71 7.86 -40.89 22.86
N SER A 72 6.58 -40.61 22.73
CA SER A 72 5.66 -41.39 21.91
C SER A 72 5.07 -40.48 20.84
N ALA A 73 5.58 -40.65 19.63
CA ALA A 73 4.94 -40.14 18.42
C ALA A 73 3.67 -40.94 18.18
N GLU A 74 2.52 -40.34 18.45
CA GLU A 74 1.24 -40.83 17.95
C GLU A 74 0.75 -39.88 16.87
N CYS A 75 0.66 -40.46 15.67
CA CYS A 75 0.15 -39.90 14.44
C CYS A 75 -1.35 -39.63 14.62
N ALA A 76 -1.69 -38.42 15.06
CA ALA A 76 -3.07 -37.96 15.02
C ALA A 76 -3.45 -37.71 13.56
N SER A 77 -4.39 -38.52 13.11
CA SER A 77 -5.01 -38.53 11.79
C SER A 77 -5.40 -37.14 11.28
N LEU A 78 -5.02 -36.86 10.03
CA LEU A 78 -5.52 -35.77 9.20
C LEU A 78 -7.04 -35.84 9.05
N GLN A 79 -7.76 -35.18 9.96
CA GLN A 79 -9.03 -34.54 9.67
C GLN A 79 -8.83 -33.05 9.82
N SER A 80 -9.21 -32.29 8.78
CA SER A 80 -9.24 -30.82 8.66
C SER A 80 -8.31 -30.26 7.56
N LEU A 81 -8.68 -30.51 6.31
CA LEU A 81 -8.45 -29.56 5.20
C LEU A 81 -9.79 -29.24 4.54
N THR A 82 -10.76 -28.83 5.34
CA THR A 82 -11.88 -28.01 4.90
C THR A 82 -11.70 -26.69 5.63
N ASN A 83 -11.09 -25.71 4.94
CA ASN A 83 -11.19 -24.26 5.14
C ASN A 83 -10.01 -23.56 4.45
N PHE A 84 -10.02 -23.53 3.11
CA PHE A 84 -9.54 -22.36 2.38
C PHE A 84 -10.82 -21.55 2.10
N ALA A 85 -11.14 -20.59 2.97
CA ALA A 85 -10.76 -19.19 2.79
C ALA A 85 -11.38 -18.61 1.50
N GLY A 86 -12.60 -18.09 1.67
CA GLY A 86 -13.29 -17.10 0.84
C GLY A 86 -13.00 -17.09 -0.66
N ASP A 87 -13.89 -17.72 -1.45
CA ASP A 87 -14.05 -17.43 -2.87
C ASP A 87 -14.57 -16.00 -3.07
N GLU A 88 -13.72 -14.99 -2.93
CA GLU A 88 -13.94 -13.71 -3.59
C GLU A 88 -13.38 -13.87 -5.01
N LEU A 89 -14.26 -14.25 -5.94
CA LEU A 89 -13.90 -14.36 -7.36
C LEU A 89 -13.17 -13.08 -7.79
N PRO A 90 -12.04 -13.16 -8.53
CA PRO A 90 -11.41 -11.97 -9.04
C PRO A 90 -12.44 -11.22 -9.89
N LEU A 91 -12.68 -9.95 -9.56
CA LEU A 91 -13.64 -9.06 -10.25
C LEU A 91 -13.39 -9.00 -11.76
N TYR A 92 -12.21 -9.45 -12.20
CA TYR A 92 -11.87 -9.74 -13.57
C TYR A 92 -11.17 -11.12 -13.64
N PRO A 93 -11.85 -12.20 -14.11
CA PRO A 93 -11.19 -13.47 -14.40
C PRO A 93 -10.10 -13.29 -15.47
N ASN A 94 -9.18 -14.26 -15.57
CA ASN A 94 -8.14 -14.30 -16.60
C ASN A 94 -8.75 -14.31 -18.01
N ASP A 95 -9.10 -13.13 -18.52
CA ASP A 95 -9.64 -12.95 -19.86
C ASP A 95 -8.51 -12.45 -20.77
N PRO A 96 -8.08 -13.25 -21.76
CA PRO A 96 -6.97 -12.92 -22.65
C PRO A 96 -7.29 -11.74 -23.59
N SER A 97 -8.54 -11.25 -23.62
CA SER A 97 -8.92 -10.04 -24.35
C SER A 97 -8.70 -8.74 -23.55
N GLN A 98 -8.33 -8.84 -22.28
CA GLN A 98 -8.17 -7.68 -21.40
C GLN A 98 -6.71 -7.20 -21.40
N VAL A 99 -6.53 -5.89 -21.65
CA VAL A 99 -5.22 -5.31 -21.98
C VAL A 99 -4.32 -5.20 -20.74
N ASP A 100 -4.87 -4.88 -19.56
CA ASP A 100 -4.22 -5.09 -18.26
C ASP A 100 -5.16 -4.87 -17.05
N HIS A 101 -4.80 -5.42 -15.89
CA HIS A 101 -5.50 -5.27 -14.61
C HIS A 101 -4.58 -4.81 -13.49
N TRP A 102 -5.12 -3.96 -12.63
CA TRP A 102 -4.47 -3.59 -11.38
C TRP A 102 -4.58 -4.70 -10.34
N LEU A 103 -3.44 -5.03 -9.73
CA LEU A 103 -3.32 -5.95 -8.61
C LEU A 103 -3.13 -5.13 -7.33
N ASP A 104 -4.20 -4.99 -6.55
CA ASP A 104 -4.20 -4.14 -5.34
C ASP A 104 -3.10 -4.54 -4.34
N GLN A 105 -2.96 -5.85 -4.09
CA GLN A 105 -1.96 -6.40 -3.17
C GLN A 105 -0.51 -6.15 -3.63
N ALA A 106 -0.27 -6.05 -4.94
CA ALA A 106 1.06 -5.82 -5.50
C ALA A 106 1.30 -4.33 -5.79
N THR A 107 0.29 -3.47 -5.67
CA THR A 107 0.32 -2.05 -6.07
C THR A 107 0.90 -1.85 -7.48
N ALA A 108 0.56 -2.78 -8.38
CA ALA A 108 1.16 -2.88 -9.70
C ALA A 108 0.16 -3.41 -10.72
N TRP A 109 0.44 -3.09 -11.98
CA TRP A 109 -0.23 -3.71 -13.12
C TRP A 109 0.30 -5.13 -13.33
N ARG A 110 -0.56 -6.03 -13.80
CA ARG A 110 -0.21 -7.45 -13.91
C ARG A 110 0.78 -7.72 -15.05
N TYR A 111 0.62 -7.05 -16.18
CA TYR A 111 1.41 -7.33 -17.39
C TYR A 111 2.25 -6.14 -17.86
N TRP A 112 1.95 -4.93 -17.39
CA TRP A 112 2.68 -3.72 -17.76
C TRP A 112 3.89 -3.45 -16.86
N ASP A 113 5.05 -3.30 -17.50
CA ASP A 113 6.28 -2.87 -16.86
C ASP A 113 6.40 -1.34 -16.90
N VAL A 114 6.44 -0.72 -15.72
CA VAL A 114 6.62 0.74 -15.55
C VAL A 114 7.97 1.21 -16.11
N ALA A 115 9.01 0.37 -16.08
CA ALA A 115 10.36 0.71 -16.48
C ALA A 115 10.66 0.46 -17.98
N ALA A 116 9.68 -0.02 -18.75
CA ALA A 116 9.86 -0.28 -20.17
C ALA A 116 10.26 1.00 -20.94
N ALA A 117 11.27 0.90 -21.80
CA ALA A 117 11.77 2.04 -22.58
C ALA A 117 10.69 2.66 -23.47
N SER A 118 9.74 1.85 -23.97
CA SER A 118 8.58 2.32 -24.75
C SER A 118 7.73 3.34 -24.00
N ASN A 119 7.74 3.36 -22.66
CA ASN A 119 6.98 4.33 -21.88
C ASN A 119 7.53 5.76 -21.99
N GLN A 120 8.81 5.92 -22.37
CA GLN A 120 9.44 7.23 -22.56
C GLN A 120 9.15 7.84 -23.94
N GLU A 121 8.80 7.01 -24.92
CA GLU A 121 8.54 7.42 -26.30
C GLU A 121 7.07 7.87 -26.52
N VAL A 122 6.26 7.84 -25.46
CA VAL A 122 4.82 8.15 -25.50
C VAL A 122 4.58 9.64 -25.31
N GLU A 123 3.75 10.19 -26.18
CA GLU A 123 3.19 11.53 -26.01
C GLU A 123 2.03 11.50 -24.98
N TRP A 124 2.19 12.23 -23.88
CA TRP A 124 1.20 12.32 -22.80
C TRP A 124 0.18 13.42 -23.06
N SER A 125 -0.61 13.26 -24.12
CA SER A 125 -1.61 14.25 -24.51
C SER A 125 -2.83 14.24 -23.58
N PHE A 126 -3.49 15.41 -23.51
CA PHE A 126 -4.81 15.54 -22.91
C PHE A 126 -5.80 14.57 -23.57
N LYS A 127 -6.67 13.96 -22.77
CA LYS A 127 -7.76 13.12 -23.26
C LYS A 127 -8.99 13.25 -22.38
N GLU A 128 -10.10 13.65 -22.97
CA GLU A 128 -11.38 13.73 -22.29
C GLU A 128 -11.93 12.32 -21.96
N ASN A 129 -12.64 12.18 -20.83
CA ASN A 129 -13.21 10.91 -20.37
C ASN A 129 -12.20 9.74 -20.34
N ALA A 130 -10.96 10.05 -19.98
CA ALA A 130 -9.89 9.06 -19.94
C ALA A 130 -9.86 8.26 -18.63
N LEU A 131 -10.49 8.76 -17.57
CA LEU A 131 -10.56 8.10 -16.27
C LEU A 131 -12.02 8.00 -15.84
N THR A 132 -12.55 6.79 -15.77
CA THR A 132 -13.86 6.50 -15.18
C THR A 132 -13.66 5.88 -13.81
N VAL A 133 -14.05 6.58 -12.75
CA VAL A 133 -13.86 6.15 -11.36
C VAL A 133 -15.22 5.87 -10.73
N THR A 134 -15.47 4.62 -10.35
CA THR A 134 -16.66 4.20 -9.61
C THR A 134 -16.30 4.03 -8.14
N LEU A 135 -17.01 4.75 -7.30
CA LEU A 135 -16.84 4.82 -5.86
C LEU A 135 -18.01 4.07 -5.22
N ASN A 136 -17.73 2.97 -4.52
CA ASN A 136 -18.72 2.18 -3.80
C ASN A 136 -18.49 2.36 -2.29
N ALA A 137 -19.39 3.05 -1.61
CA ALA A 137 -19.33 3.17 -0.16
C ALA A 137 -20.19 2.12 0.54
N ARG A 138 -19.61 1.41 1.51
CA ARG A 138 -20.35 0.50 2.38
C ARG A 138 -21.30 1.29 3.30
N ALA A 139 -22.33 0.65 3.84
CA ALA A 139 -23.32 1.31 4.71
C ALA A 139 -22.74 1.79 6.05
N ASP A 140 -21.61 1.20 6.48
CA ASP A 140 -20.84 1.54 7.67
C ASP A 140 -19.56 2.35 7.31
N LEU A 141 -19.57 3.07 6.18
CA LEU A 141 -18.47 3.95 5.75
C LEU A 141 -17.96 4.85 6.87
N ASN A 142 -16.63 4.96 6.99
CA ASN A 142 -15.96 5.89 7.90
C ASN A 142 -16.57 5.83 9.32
N LEU A 143 -16.61 4.62 9.88
CA LEU A 143 -17.27 4.33 11.15
C LEU A 143 -16.46 4.93 12.29
N PHE A 144 -17.00 5.97 12.90
CA PHE A 144 -16.37 6.63 14.04
C PHE A 144 -17.39 6.74 15.17
N ASP A 145 -17.00 6.35 16.38
CA ASP A 145 -17.88 6.32 17.56
C ASP A 145 -19.21 5.55 17.31
N GLY A 146 -19.11 4.43 16.59
CA GLY A 146 -20.25 3.56 16.27
C GLY A 146 -21.23 4.10 15.23
N SER A 147 -20.95 5.26 14.62
CA SER A 147 -21.80 5.89 13.61
C SER A 147 -21.09 6.04 12.26
N PRO A 148 -21.73 5.68 11.12
CA PRO A 148 -21.18 5.90 9.79
C PRO A 148 -21.13 7.39 9.45
N HIS A 149 -20.05 7.85 8.81
CA HIS A 149 -19.87 9.24 8.41
C HIS A 149 -19.61 9.38 6.91
N THR A 150 -19.88 10.57 6.37
CA THR A 150 -19.46 10.92 5.01
C THR A 150 -17.94 10.91 4.90
N LEU A 151 -17.43 10.50 3.75
CA LEU A 151 -16.00 10.48 3.43
C LEU A 151 -15.69 11.59 2.42
N SER A 152 -14.69 12.42 2.72
CA SER A 152 -14.09 13.33 1.73
C SER A 152 -13.03 12.57 0.94
N LEU A 153 -13.18 12.51 -0.39
CA LEU A 153 -12.22 11.91 -1.30
C LEU A 153 -11.60 13.00 -2.16
N LYS A 154 -10.27 13.05 -2.21
CA LYS A 154 -9.53 13.85 -3.18
C LYS A 154 -8.82 12.94 -4.18
N LEU A 155 -9.12 13.16 -5.46
CA LEU A 155 -8.43 12.54 -6.58
C LEU A 155 -7.39 13.53 -7.11
N ILE A 156 -6.14 13.11 -7.23
CA ILE A 156 -5.02 13.98 -7.64
C ILE A 156 -4.31 13.35 -8.84
N GLN A 157 -4.34 14.04 -9.97
CA GLN A 157 -3.58 13.69 -11.16
C GLN A 157 -2.16 14.26 -11.05
N LEU A 158 -1.17 13.40 -11.20
CA LEU A 158 0.23 13.70 -10.94
C LEU A 158 1.09 13.40 -12.17
N SER A 159 2.06 14.28 -12.45
CA SER A 159 3.16 14.02 -13.40
C SER A 159 4.33 13.31 -12.71
N ASP A 160 4.57 13.60 -11.43
CA ASP A 160 5.59 12.99 -10.57
C ASP A 160 5.02 12.58 -9.21
N ALA A 161 5.51 11.46 -8.66
CA ALA A 161 4.98 10.86 -7.43
C ALA A 161 5.77 11.20 -6.16
N SER A 162 6.91 11.88 -6.25
CA SER A 162 7.90 11.96 -5.16
C SER A 162 7.38 12.72 -3.95
N ALA A 163 6.79 13.89 -4.17
CA ALA A 163 6.21 14.69 -3.10
C ALA A 163 4.96 14.01 -2.51
N PHE A 164 4.10 13.46 -3.38
CA PHE A 164 2.92 12.72 -2.96
C PHE A 164 3.28 11.54 -2.05
N LYS A 165 4.25 10.70 -2.45
CA LYS A 165 4.73 9.56 -1.66
C LYS A 165 5.31 9.99 -0.33
N THR A 166 6.01 11.12 -0.28
CA THR A 166 6.58 11.65 0.97
C THR A 166 5.48 12.08 1.94
N LEU A 167 4.45 12.79 1.46
CA LEU A 167 3.31 13.19 2.28
C LEU A 167 2.49 11.97 2.73
N ALA A 168 2.32 10.98 1.87
CA ALA A 168 1.60 9.75 2.15
C ALA A 168 2.31 8.80 3.14
N GLN A 169 3.39 9.20 3.81
CA GLN A 169 4.07 8.39 4.83
C GLN A 169 3.62 8.68 6.26
N SER A 170 2.87 9.76 6.49
CA SER A 170 2.49 10.18 7.84
C SER A 170 1.05 10.69 7.88
N VAL A 171 0.40 10.56 9.04
CA VAL A 171 -0.96 11.06 9.28
C VAL A 171 -1.07 12.56 8.96
N GLY A 172 -0.10 13.37 9.40
CA GLY A 172 -0.08 14.80 9.09
C GLY A 172 0.10 15.11 7.60
N GLY A 173 0.85 14.27 6.87
CA GLY A 173 1.00 14.41 5.42
C GLY A 173 -0.25 13.97 4.64
N VAL A 174 -0.96 12.93 5.09
CA VAL A 174 -2.28 12.56 4.55
C VAL A 174 -3.28 13.69 4.76
N GLN A 175 -3.30 14.30 5.95
CA GLN A 175 -4.12 15.49 6.22
C GLN A 175 -3.77 16.64 5.29
N ALA A 176 -2.48 16.88 5.04
CA ALA A 176 -2.03 17.89 4.08
C ALA A 176 -2.52 17.59 2.66
N LEU A 177 -2.38 16.36 2.17
CA LEU A 177 -2.89 15.94 0.87
C LEU A 177 -4.42 16.17 0.76
N SER A 178 -5.18 15.84 1.80
CA SER A 178 -6.64 16.01 1.83
C SER A 178 -7.09 17.47 1.87
N THR A 179 -6.31 18.39 2.44
CA THR A 179 -6.76 19.77 2.69
C THR A 179 -6.12 20.82 1.79
N GLN A 180 -4.89 20.60 1.33
CA GLN A 180 -4.15 21.57 0.52
C GLN A 180 -4.65 21.62 -0.93
N SER A 181 -4.47 22.78 -1.57
CA SER A 181 -4.69 22.90 -3.01
C SER A 181 -3.61 22.14 -3.80
N GLN A 182 -3.93 21.73 -5.02
CA GLN A 182 -2.97 21.01 -5.89
C GLN A 182 -1.64 21.74 -6.09
N GLU A 183 -1.66 23.07 -6.14
CA GLU A 183 -0.47 23.90 -6.39
C GLU A 183 0.58 23.76 -5.29
N MET A 184 0.16 23.35 -4.08
CA MET A 184 1.06 23.11 -2.95
C MET A 184 1.71 21.72 -3.00
N ILE A 185 1.20 20.82 -3.85
CA ILE A 185 1.69 19.45 -3.99
C ILE A 185 2.55 19.40 -5.25
N ALA A 186 3.86 19.38 -5.08
CA ALA A 186 4.78 19.33 -6.22
C ALA A 186 4.49 18.11 -7.12
N GLY A 187 4.39 18.34 -8.42
CA GLY A 187 4.04 17.32 -9.41
C GLY A 187 2.54 17.07 -9.58
N ALA A 188 1.66 17.72 -8.81
CA ALA A 188 0.23 17.68 -9.06
C ALA A 188 -0.15 18.61 -10.22
N VAL A 189 -0.97 18.09 -11.14
CA VAL A 189 -1.46 18.80 -12.32
C VAL A 189 -2.93 19.18 -12.16
N PHE A 190 -3.72 18.26 -11.59
CA PHE A 190 -5.14 18.47 -11.39
C PHE A 190 -5.63 17.75 -10.13
N SER A 191 -6.66 18.29 -9.48
CA SER A 191 -7.32 17.70 -8.33
C SER A 191 -8.83 17.84 -8.42
N SER A 192 -9.54 16.84 -7.91
CA SER A 192 -11.00 16.82 -7.83
C SER A 192 -11.41 16.31 -6.46
N ASP A 193 -12.21 17.10 -5.76
CA ASP A 193 -12.79 16.75 -4.47
C ASP A 193 -14.21 16.20 -4.65
N VAL A 194 -14.51 15.10 -3.97
CA VAL A 194 -15.82 14.44 -4.00
C VAL A 194 -16.16 13.99 -2.58
N VAL A 195 -17.40 14.23 -2.19
CA VAL A 195 -17.93 13.74 -0.91
C VAL A 195 -18.80 12.52 -1.18
N VAL A 196 -18.58 11.45 -0.43
CA VAL A 196 -19.33 10.19 -0.55
C VAL A 196 -20.06 9.89 0.75
N ALA A 197 -21.35 9.63 0.66
CA ALA A 197 -22.18 9.24 1.81
C ALA A 197 -22.16 7.71 2.03
N PRO A 198 -22.44 7.23 3.25
CA PRO A 198 -22.58 5.80 3.52
C PRO A 198 -23.63 5.15 2.62
N GLY A 199 -23.30 3.99 2.03
CA GLY A 199 -24.17 3.25 1.10
C GLY A 199 -24.30 3.85 -0.30
N GLN A 200 -23.59 4.94 -0.60
CA GLN A 200 -23.66 5.61 -1.90
C GLN A 200 -22.78 4.93 -2.94
N VAL A 201 -23.27 4.87 -4.18
CA VAL A 201 -22.47 4.55 -5.36
C VAL A 201 -22.40 5.78 -6.26
N THR A 202 -21.19 6.19 -6.62
CA THR A 202 -20.95 7.39 -7.44
C THR A 202 -19.96 7.06 -8.56
N THR A 203 -20.29 7.44 -9.79
CA THR A 203 -19.36 7.32 -10.94
C THR A 203 -18.92 8.70 -11.40
N LEU A 204 -17.61 8.88 -11.54
CA LEU A 204 -16.97 10.10 -11.99
C LEU A 204 -16.29 9.84 -13.33
N ASN A 205 -16.48 10.75 -14.29
CA ASN A 205 -15.74 10.75 -15.53
C ASN A 205 -14.82 11.97 -15.53
N LEU A 206 -13.51 11.72 -15.53
CA LEU A 206 -12.49 12.74 -15.44
C LEU A 206 -11.66 12.77 -16.74
N PRO A 207 -11.33 13.97 -17.25
CA PRO A 207 -10.32 14.09 -18.28
C PRO A 207 -8.95 13.76 -17.69
N ARG A 208 -8.09 13.11 -18.47
CA ARG A 208 -6.66 13.01 -18.15
C ARG A 208 -5.99 14.28 -18.66
N GLN A 209 -5.37 15.03 -17.76
CA GLN A 209 -4.62 16.23 -18.14
C GLN A 209 -3.33 15.87 -18.87
N GLN A 210 -2.77 16.84 -19.59
CA GLN A 210 -1.48 16.67 -20.24
C GLN A 210 -0.39 16.33 -19.21
N ASP A 211 0.54 15.47 -19.60
CA ASP A 211 1.69 15.03 -18.80
C ASP A 211 1.36 14.26 -17.50
N VAL A 212 0.10 13.90 -17.29
CA VAL A 212 -0.33 13.09 -16.13
C VAL A 212 0.00 11.62 -16.35
N ARG A 213 0.77 11.06 -15.42
CA ARG A 213 1.22 9.66 -15.43
C ARG A 213 0.69 8.84 -14.27
N LEU A 214 0.25 9.52 -13.20
CA LEU A 214 -0.25 8.86 -12.00
C LEU A 214 -1.55 9.49 -11.53
N LEU A 215 -2.34 8.68 -10.81
CA LEU A 215 -3.54 9.08 -10.10
C LEU A 215 -3.39 8.72 -8.63
N GLY A 216 -3.31 9.73 -7.78
CA GLY A 216 -3.42 9.59 -6.33
C GLY A 216 -4.88 9.64 -5.89
N LEU A 217 -5.26 8.77 -4.97
CA LEU A 217 -6.53 8.78 -4.27
C LEU A 217 -6.24 8.99 -2.79
N VAL A 218 -6.92 9.97 -2.19
CA VAL A 218 -6.76 10.34 -0.79
C VAL A 218 -8.13 10.37 -0.13
N ALA A 219 -8.40 9.38 0.70
CA ALA A 219 -9.64 9.23 1.45
C ALA A 219 -9.45 9.80 2.86
N GLY A 220 -10.27 10.79 3.23
CA GLY A 220 -10.23 11.45 4.54
C GLY A 220 -10.96 10.67 5.62
N TYR A 221 -10.51 9.45 5.93
CA TYR A 221 -11.00 8.66 7.07
C TYR A 221 -10.69 9.37 8.40
N SER A 222 -11.45 9.06 9.47
CA SER A 222 -11.24 9.66 10.80
C SER A 222 -9.81 9.49 11.31
N ASP A 223 -9.22 8.32 11.08
CA ASP A 223 -7.92 7.94 11.65
C ASP A 223 -6.76 8.36 10.75
N LEU A 224 -7.04 8.73 9.49
CA LEU A 224 -6.09 9.19 8.48
C LEU A 224 -4.83 8.31 8.34
N LEU A 225 -4.97 7.01 8.62
CA LEU A 225 -3.88 6.06 8.52
C LEU A 225 -3.44 5.96 7.06
N PRO A 226 -2.15 6.19 6.73
CA PRO A 226 -1.74 6.28 5.34
C PRO A 226 -1.96 4.99 4.53
N ALA A 227 -1.80 3.83 5.17
CA ALA A 227 -2.03 2.52 4.55
C ALA A 227 -3.50 2.31 4.15
N ASP A 228 -4.43 2.95 4.84
CA ASP A 228 -5.87 2.75 4.64
C ASP A 228 -6.52 3.91 3.86
N SER A 229 -5.88 5.08 3.89
CA SER A 229 -6.41 6.33 3.33
C SER A 229 -5.85 6.67 1.96
N VAL A 230 -4.68 6.14 1.58
CA VAL A 230 -4.00 6.56 0.34
C VAL A 230 -3.81 5.40 -0.62
N ARG A 231 -4.12 5.64 -1.89
CA ARG A 231 -3.75 4.75 -3.01
C ARG A 231 -3.08 5.57 -4.10
N LEU A 232 -2.11 4.99 -4.78
CA LEU A 232 -1.43 5.60 -5.91
C LEU A 232 -1.43 4.62 -7.07
N LEU A 233 -2.02 5.04 -8.19
CA LEU A 233 -2.06 4.27 -9.42
C LEU A 233 -1.20 4.92 -10.48
N THR A 234 -0.49 4.09 -11.23
CA THR A 234 0.19 4.50 -12.46
C THR A 234 -0.77 4.30 -13.64
N ILE A 235 -0.71 5.19 -14.62
CA ILE A 235 -1.46 5.04 -15.88
C ILE A 235 -0.57 4.25 -16.84
N PRO A 236 -0.99 3.05 -17.29
CA PRO A 236 -0.18 2.24 -18.17
C PRO A 236 -0.19 2.79 -19.59
N VAL A 237 0.81 2.35 -20.35
CA VAL A 237 0.93 2.62 -21.77
C VAL A 237 0.45 1.39 -22.52
N VAL A 238 -0.47 1.60 -23.45
CA VAL A 238 -1.05 0.55 -24.29
C VAL A 238 -0.73 0.80 -25.76
N PRO A 239 -0.64 -0.25 -26.59
CA PRO A 239 -0.54 -0.06 -28.03
C PRO A 239 -1.76 0.73 -28.52
N ALA A 240 -1.53 1.74 -29.36
CA ALA A 240 -2.61 2.43 -30.04
C ALA A 240 -3.21 1.47 -31.08
N GLU A 241 -4.53 1.31 -31.05
CA GLU A 241 -5.21 0.60 -32.12
C GLU A 241 -5.19 1.47 -33.38
N ASP A 242 -4.53 0.99 -34.43
CA ASP A 242 -4.58 1.62 -35.74
C ASP A 242 -5.99 1.45 -36.32
N ALA A 243 -6.77 2.53 -36.36
CA ALA A 243 -8.16 2.53 -36.85
C ALA A 243 -8.30 1.94 -38.28
N SER A 244 -7.28 2.07 -39.13
CA SER A 244 -7.25 1.49 -40.47
C SER A 244 -7.12 -0.04 -40.47
N LYS A 245 -6.38 -0.60 -39.50
CA LYS A 245 -6.22 -2.06 -39.34
C LYS A 245 -7.50 -2.70 -38.81
N SER A 246 -8.27 -2.00 -37.98
CA SER A 246 -9.60 -2.42 -37.53
C SER A 246 -10.61 -2.52 -38.67
N LEU A 247 -10.56 -1.61 -39.66
CA LEU A 247 -11.43 -1.69 -40.84
C LEU A 247 -11.02 -2.84 -41.77
N LEU A 248 -9.73 -3.07 -41.97
CA LEU A 248 -9.23 -4.17 -42.82
C LEU A 248 -9.45 -5.55 -42.18
N SER A 249 -9.34 -5.69 -40.85
CA SER A 249 -9.65 -6.95 -40.17
C SER A 249 -11.15 -7.28 -40.25
N ARG A 250 -12.02 -6.26 -40.16
CA ARG A 250 -13.47 -6.40 -40.40
C ARG A 250 -13.77 -6.72 -41.86
N ALA A 251 -13.11 -6.06 -42.81
CA ALA A 251 -13.30 -6.32 -44.24
C ALA A 251 -12.78 -7.70 -44.67
N SER A 252 -11.73 -8.21 -44.02
CA SER A 252 -11.17 -9.53 -44.28
C SER A 252 -11.79 -10.65 -43.44
N LEU A 253 -12.88 -10.36 -42.70
CA LEU A 253 -13.60 -11.33 -41.84
C LEU A 253 -12.67 -12.09 -40.89
N GLY A 254 -11.62 -11.44 -40.38
CA GLY A 254 -10.65 -12.05 -39.47
C GLY A 254 -9.69 -13.06 -40.12
N PHE A 255 -9.76 -13.29 -41.43
CA PHE A 255 -8.89 -14.25 -42.13
C PHE A 255 -7.43 -13.79 -42.23
N LEU A 256 -7.17 -12.48 -42.11
CA LEU A 256 -5.84 -11.87 -42.18
C LEU A 256 -5.40 -11.26 -40.85
N GLY A 257 -5.75 -11.91 -39.72
CA GLY A 257 -5.43 -11.42 -38.38
C GLY A 257 -3.98 -10.94 -38.25
N SER A 258 -3.79 -9.62 -38.13
CA SER A 258 -2.46 -9.06 -37.99
C SER A 258 -2.02 -9.18 -36.54
N LYS A 259 -0.99 -10.00 -36.29
CA LYS A 259 -0.14 -9.87 -35.09
C LYS A 259 0.29 -8.40 -34.98
N PRO A 260 0.25 -7.78 -33.78
CA PRO A 260 0.68 -6.39 -33.62
C PRO A 260 2.10 -6.23 -34.16
N ALA A 261 2.27 -5.28 -35.08
CA ALA A 261 3.56 -4.99 -35.69
C ALA A 261 4.51 -4.39 -34.63
N PRO A 262 5.78 -4.81 -34.58
CA PRO A 262 6.77 -4.12 -33.77
C PRO A 262 6.87 -2.67 -34.28
N GLY A 263 6.52 -1.70 -33.42
CA GLY A 263 6.45 -0.27 -33.78
C GLY A 263 5.04 0.32 -33.89
N SER A 264 3.98 -0.36 -33.41
CA SER A 264 2.66 0.28 -33.23
C SER A 264 2.80 1.48 -32.27
N ALA A 265 2.33 2.65 -32.70
CA ALA A 265 2.33 3.85 -31.87
C ALA A 265 1.76 3.52 -30.48
N THR A 266 2.43 3.90 -29.41
CA THR A 266 1.98 3.66 -28.04
C THR A 266 1.27 4.89 -27.52
N ARG A 267 0.19 4.69 -26.76
CA ARG A 267 -0.58 5.77 -26.15
C ARG A 267 -0.81 5.49 -24.67
N PRO A 268 -1.03 6.52 -23.84
CA PRO A 268 -1.40 6.26 -22.46
C PRO A 268 -2.87 5.81 -22.38
N ALA A 269 -3.14 4.81 -21.54
CA ALA A 269 -4.42 4.10 -21.49
C ALA A 269 -5.59 4.94 -20.96
N THR A 270 -6.79 4.56 -21.36
CA THR A 270 -8.03 4.93 -20.64
C THR A 270 -8.25 3.94 -19.51
N LEU A 271 -8.64 4.43 -18.34
CA LEU A 271 -8.82 3.61 -17.13
C LEU A 271 -10.28 3.54 -16.69
N GLU A 272 -10.75 2.34 -16.36
CA GLU A 272 -11.92 2.10 -15.52
C GLU A 272 -11.45 1.66 -14.15
N ILE A 273 -11.77 2.43 -13.11
CA ILE A 273 -11.32 2.23 -11.74
C ILE A 273 -12.56 2.01 -10.86
N LYS A 274 -12.51 1.01 -10.00
CA LYS A 274 -13.52 0.69 -8.97
C LYS A 274 -12.85 0.73 -7.62
N VAL A 275 -13.40 1.52 -6.71
CA VAL A 275 -12.89 1.69 -5.35
C VAL A 275 -14.00 1.36 -4.38
N ASP A 276 -13.75 0.39 -3.51
CA ASP A 276 -14.66 -0.01 -2.46
C ASP A 276 -14.17 0.57 -1.13
N PHE A 277 -15.00 1.37 -0.49
CA PHE A 277 -14.72 2.03 0.78
C PHE A 277 -15.42 1.30 1.93
N GLY A 278 -14.63 0.87 2.90
CA GLY A 278 -15.12 0.21 4.10
C GLY A 278 -15.23 1.14 5.31
N ALA A 279 -15.33 0.51 6.48
CA ALA A 279 -15.50 1.21 7.75
C ALA A 279 -14.29 2.05 8.16
N GLN A 280 -13.07 1.59 7.90
CA GLN A 280 -11.84 2.23 8.39
C GLN A 280 -10.82 2.54 7.27
N GLY A 281 -11.10 2.14 6.03
CA GLY A 281 -10.14 2.25 4.95
C GLY A 281 -10.71 1.92 3.59
N ILE A 282 -9.87 2.14 2.58
CA ILE A 282 -10.08 1.64 1.22
C ILE A 282 -9.90 0.12 1.26
N ASP A 283 -11.02 -0.61 1.27
CA ASP A 283 -11.05 -2.07 1.37
C ASP A 283 -10.46 -2.71 0.10
N ARG A 284 -10.78 -2.13 -1.06
CA ARG A 284 -10.35 -2.66 -2.36
C ARG A 284 -10.21 -1.58 -3.40
N LEU A 285 -9.19 -1.73 -4.24
CA LEU A 285 -9.04 -0.97 -5.47
C LEU A 285 -8.81 -1.90 -6.66
N ALA A 286 -9.67 -1.80 -7.67
CA ALA A 286 -9.52 -2.51 -8.93
C ALA A 286 -9.48 -1.52 -10.10
N ALA A 287 -8.61 -1.75 -11.07
CA ALA A 287 -8.56 -0.94 -12.28
C ALA A 287 -8.30 -1.79 -13.52
N LYS A 288 -8.81 -1.31 -14.65
CA LYS A 288 -8.66 -1.91 -15.98
C LYS A 288 -8.22 -0.85 -16.98
N ALA A 289 -7.30 -1.23 -17.87
CA ALA A 289 -6.76 -0.36 -18.92
C ALA A 289 -7.29 -0.71 -20.32
N PHE A 290 -7.49 0.31 -21.16
CA PHE A 290 -7.98 0.24 -22.55
C PHE A 290 -7.21 1.19 -23.49
#